data_AF-A0A7J6BJ47-F1
#
_entry.id   AF-A0A7J6BJ47-F1
#
_cell.length_a   1.000
_cell.length_b   1.000
_cell.length_c   1.000
_cell.angle_alpha   90.00
_cell.angle_beta   90.00
_cell.angle_gamma   90.00
#
_symmetry.space_group_name_H-M   'P 1'
#
loop_
_entity.id
_entity.type
_entity.pdbx_description
1 polymer ?
#
loop_
_entity_poly.entity_id
_entity_poly.type
_entity_poly.pdbx_seq_one_letter_code
_entity_poly.pdbx_strand_id
1 'polypeptide(L)'
;MSKPPTLNELKQLEESGFGKPYPRHGLKLLYWFANDCLDFDVYNKMCWKYDPEERNFGFHLFENRIDKYGEKLLPEVKLVYYEVGNLSRAGAQELPGYIQEDYIKNRDDCDHNMDRIIVSVDDDCFDKVYTLPSDPFESLDWCTRAAALHPKKEDDYFTMNSDVDGDLENQVELEEKTRLISQVLELQNTLEDLSARVDAVKEENLKLKSENQVLGQYIENLMSASSVFQTTDSKSKRK
;
A
#
# COMPACT_ATOMS: atom_id res chain seq x y z
N MET A 1 -25.59 -2.44 -4.56
CA MET A 1 -24.26 -1.85 -4.80
C MET A 1 -23.16 -2.80 -4.35
N SER A 2 -22.05 -2.84 -5.07
CA SER A 2 -20.86 -3.60 -4.67
C SER A 2 -20.19 -2.89 -3.49
N LYS A 3 -19.87 -3.61 -2.42
CA LYS A 3 -18.98 -3.08 -1.38
C LYS A 3 -17.66 -2.63 -2.03
N PRO A 4 -17.02 -1.56 -1.54
CA PRO A 4 -15.68 -1.22 -2.00
C PRO A 4 -14.76 -2.43 -1.82
N PRO A 5 -13.88 -2.73 -2.78
CA PRO A 5 -12.99 -3.88 -2.73
C PRO A 5 -12.07 -3.76 -1.51
N THR A 6 -11.91 -4.85 -0.77
CA THR A 6 -10.98 -4.90 0.35
C THR A 6 -9.56 -5.11 -0.18
N LEU A 7 -8.64 -4.25 0.23
CA LEU A 7 -7.21 -4.39 -0.05
C LEU A 7 -6.60 -5.35 0.97
N ASN A 8 -6.29 -6.57 0.54
CA ASN A 8 -5.68 -7.61 1.37
C ASN A 8 -4.18 -7.79 1.09
N GLU A 9 -3.71 -7.35 -0.07
CA GLU A 9 -2.33 -7.51 -0.51
C GLU A 9 -1.70 -6.16 -0.87
N LEU A 10 -0.40 -6.02 -0.61
CA LEU A 10 0.36 -4.81 -0.94
C LEU A 10 0.27 -4.45 -2.44
N LYS A 11 0.21 -5.46 -3.31
CA LYS A 11 0.06 -5.28 -4.76
C LYS A 11 -1.23 -4.54 -5.12
N GLN A 12 -2.33 -4.80 -4.40
CA GLN A 12 -3.61 -4.12 -4.64
C GLN A 12 -3.54 -2.65 -4.24
N LEU A 13 -2.80 -2.32 -3.18
CA LEU A 13 -2.53 -0.93 -2.81
C LEU A 13 -1.67 -0.23 -3.87
N GLU A 14 -0.65 -0.91 -4.39
CA GLU A 14 0.18 -0.40 -5.47
C GLU A 14 -0.61 -0.14 -6.76
N GLU A 15 -1.50 -1.05 -7.14
CA GLU A 15 -2.37 -0.91 -8.31
C GLU A 15 -3.47 0.15 -8.12
N SER A 16 -3.83 0.47 -6.87
CA SER A 16 -4.85 1.50 -6.57
C SER A 16 -4.41 2.92 -6.92
N GLY A 17 -3.10 3.16 -7.11
CA GLY A 17 -2.54 4.48 -7.35
C GLY A 17 -2.49 5.37 -6.11
N PHE A 18 -2.84 4.86 -4.92
CA PHE A 18 -2.79 5.62 -3.68
C PHE A 18 -1.35 6.02 -3.33
N GLY A 19 -1.12 7.32 -3.11
CA GLY A 19 0.21 7.90 -2.91
C GLY A 19 1.13 7.83 -4.13
N LYS A 20 0.57 7.62 -5.33
CA LYS A 20 1.31 7.62 -6.60
C LYS A 20 0.65 8.56 -7.63
N PRO A 21 1.45 9.17 -8.53
CA PRO A 21 2.92 9.15 -8.57
C PRO A 21 3.54 10.03 -7.46
N TYR A 22 4.86 9.95 -7.28
CA TYR A 22 5.60 10.99 -6.56
C TYR A 22 5.25 12.37 -7.18
N PRO A 23 4.98 13.45 -6.42
CA PRO A 23 5.30 13.69 -5.00
C PRO A 23 4.13 13.48 -4.01
N ARG A 24 3.18 12.59 -4.33
CA ARG A 24 2.01 12.36 -3.48
C ARG A 24 2.35 11.78 -2.10
N HIS A 25 1.63 12.25 -1.10
CA HIS A 25 1.91 11.95 0.31
C HIS A 25 1.14 10.74 0.87
N GLY A 26 0.23 10.14 0.11
CA GLY A 26 -0.67 9.07 0.57
C GLY A 26 0.03 7.89 1.25
N LEU A 27 1.14 7.38 0.71
CA LEU A 27 1.85 6.27 1.34
C LEU A 27 2.47 6.64 2.69
N LYS A 28 3.02 7.85 2.80
CA LYS A 28 3.55 8.38 4.06
C LYS A 28 2.45 8.60 5.09
N LEU A 29 1.29 9.07 4.63
CA LEU A 29 0.09 9.22 5.45
C LEU A 29 -0.43 7.88 5.96
N LEU A 30 -0.50 6.86 5.11
CA LEU A 30 -0.94 5.52 5.50
C LEU A 30 0.01 4.89 6.51
N TYR A 31 1.32 5.07 6.34
CA TYR A 31 2.32 4.63 7.30
C TYR A 31 2.09 5.27 8.67
N TRP A 32 1.97 6.59 8.72
CA TRP A 32 1.67 7.32 9.96
C TRP A 32 0.36 6.85 10.60
N PHE A 33 -0.69 6.72 9.79
CA PHE A 33 -2.00 6.29 10.28
C PHE A 33 -1.94 4.90 10.92
N ALA A 34 -1.27 3.94 10.27
CA ALA A 34 -1.14 2.58 10.78
C ALA A 34 -0.23 2.45 12.01
N ASN A 35 0.83 3.25 12.11
CA ASN A 35 1.82 3.13 13.19
C ASN A 35 1.48 3.99 14.42
N ASP A 36 1.04 5.23 14.18
CA ASP A 36 0.93 6.25 15.23
C ASP A 36 -0.51 6.58 15.58
N CYS A 37 -1.47 6.42 14.66
CA CYS A 37 -2.89 6.72 14.91
C CYS A 37 -3.70 5.50 15.37
N LEU A 38 -3.29 4.30 14.94
CA LEU A 38 -3.95 3.03 15.26
C LEU A 38 -3.30 2.30 16.44
N ASP A 39 -4.15 1.64 17.22
CA ASP A 39 -3.78 0.59 18.17
C ASP A 39 -4.71 -0.61 18.01
N PHE A 40 -4.25 -1.79 18.41
CA PHE A 40 -5.06 -3.00 18.39
C PHE A 40 -5.33 -3.48 19.81
N ASP A 41 -6.61 -3.64 20.15
CA ASP A 41 -7.00 -4.19 21.45
C ASP A 41 -6.78 -5.71 21.53
N VAL A 42 -7.05 -6.29 22.70
CA VAL A 42 -6.94 -7.75 22.94
C VAL A 42 -7.89 -8.60 22.08
N TYR A 43 -8.89 -7.98 21.44
CA TYR A 43 -9.84 -8.59 20.52
C TYR A 43 -9.51 -8.31 19.06
N ASN A 44 -8.33 -7.74 18.77
CA ASN A 44 -7.89 -7.34 17.44
C ASN A 44 -8.84 -6.32 16.76
N LYS A 45 -9.51 -5.48 17.55
CA LYS A 45 -10.23 -4.30 17.08
C LYS A 45 -9.27 -3.14 16.94
N MET A 46 -9.42 -2.40 15.86
CA MET A 46 -8.65 -1.19 15.57
C MET A 46 -9.22 -0.05 16.41
N CYS A 47 -8.52 0.40 17.43
CA CYS A 47 -8.94 1.53 18.25
C CYS A 47 -8.00 2.71 18.04
N TRP A 48 -8.54 3.93 18.13
CA TRP A 48 -7.73 5.11 17.88
C TRP A 48 -6.91 5.48 19.11
N LYS A 49 -5.71 5.99 18.87
CA LYS A 49 -4.91 6.65 19.90
C LYS A 49 -5.30 8.12 20.08
N TYR A 50 -5.83 8.73 19.02
CA TYR A 50 -6.25 10.12 18.97
C TYR A 50 -7.69 10.19 18.48
N ASP A 51 -8.55 10.84 19.25
CA ASP A 51 -9.96 10.98 18.91
C ASP A 51 -10.12 11.83 17.62
N PRO A 52 -10.74 11.28 16.56
CA PRO A 52 -11.05 12.04 15.34
C PRO A 52 -11.95 13.26 15.58
N GLU A 53 -12.74 13.28 16.65
CA GLU A 53 -13.63 14.40 16.99
C GLU A 53 -12.87 15.67 17.42
N GLU A 54 -11.66 15.51 17.95
CA GLU A 54 -10.80 16.62 18.35
C GLU A 54 -10.24 17.40 17.17
N ARG A 55 -10.32 16.85 15.94
CA ARG A 55 -9.85 17.47 14.69
C ARG A 55 -8.34 17.73 14.63
N ASN A 56 -7.57 17.11 15.51
CA ASN A 56 -6.11 17.13 15.45
C ASN A 56 -5.63 16.50 14.13
N PHE A 57 -4.41 16.83 13.69
CA PHE A 57 -3.81 16.26 12.46
C PHE A 57 -4.60 16.51 11.17
N GLY A 58 -5.62 17.39 11.19
CA GLY A 58 -6.49 17.66 10.06
C GLY A 58 -7.69 16.71 9.92
N PHE A 59 -7.98 15.90 10.95
CA PHE A 59 -9.19 15.07 10.98
C PHE A 59 -10.45 15.91 10.90
N HIS A 60 -11.45 15.40 10.18
CA HIS A 60 -12.73 16.06 10.08
C HIS A 60 -13.85 15.18 9.60
N LEU A 61 -15.08 15.61 9.88
CA LEU A 61 -16.27 14.92 9.41
C LEU A 61 -16.29 14.80 7.88
N PHE A 62 -16.36 13.57 7.39
CA PHE A 62 -16.61 13.25 5.99
C PHE A 62 -18.12 13.11 5.77
N GLU A 63 -18.69 14.07 5.05
CA GLU A 63 -20.07 13.97 4.63
C GLU A 63 -20.15 13.03 3.43
N ASN A 64 -20.61 11.79 3.66
CA ASN A 64 -20.87 10.80 2.61
C ASN A 64 -22.08 11.20 1.75
N ARG A 65 -21.92 12.30 1.02
CA ARG A 65 -22.93 12.97 0.20
C ARG A 65 -23.27 12.10 -1.02
N ILE A 66 -24.48 12.30 -1.51
CA ILE A 66 -24.95 11.68 -2.74
C ILE A 66 -24.30 12.39 -3.92
N ASP A 67 -23.73 11.62 -4.85
CA ASP A 67 -23.11 12.14 -6.06
C ASP A 67 -24.15 12.54 -7.12
N LYS A 68 -23.67 12.99 -8.28
CA LYS A 68 -24.51 13.40 -9.42
C LYS A 68 -25.35 12.27 -10.03
N TYR A 69 -25.06 11.02 -9.70
CA TYR A 69 -25.76 9.83 -10.17
C TYR A 69 -26.75 9.28 -9.14
N GLY A 70 -26.85 9.90 -7.97
CA GLY A 70 -27.74 9.44 -6.91
C GLY A 70 -27.11 8.39 -6.00
N GLU A 71 -25.81 8.14 -6.11
CA GLU A 71 -25.09 7.10 -5.38
C GLU A 71 -24.20 7.73 -4.29
N LYS A 72 -24.02 7.02 -3.18
CA LYS A 72 -23.07 7.42 -2.13
C LYS A 72 -21.73 6.76 -2.37
N LEU A 73 -20.65 7.45 -2.03
CA LEU A 73 -19.29 6.89 -2.16
C LEU A 73 -19.07 5.70 -1.21
N LEU A 74 -19.53 5.85 0.03
CA LEU A 74 -19.41 4.83 1.07
C LEU A 74 -20.78 4.21 1.41
N PRO A 75 -20.81 2.99 1.97
CA PRO A 75 -22.06 2.36 2.40
C PRO A 75 -22.86 3.25 3.36
N GLU A 76 -24.19 3.18 3.29
CA GLU A 76 -25.03 3.86 4.26
C GLU A 76 -25.13 3.03 5.54
N VAL A 77 -24.34 3.41 6.53
CA VAL A 77 -24.35 2.86 7.88
C VAL A 77 -24.72 3.96 8.88
N LYS A 78 -25.11 3.58 10.10
CA LYS A 78 -25.42 4.53 11.19
C LYS A 78 -24.17 5.09 11.89
N LEU A 79 -23.00 4.92 11.29
CA LEU A 79 -21.72 5.35 11.82
C LEU A 79 -21.30 6.68 11.19
N VAL A 80 -20.48 7.43 11.92
CA VAL A 80 -19.91 8.69 11.48
C VAL A 80 -18.62 8.41 10.72
N TYR A 81 -18.40 9.14 9.63
CA TYR A 81 -17.18 9.05 8.83
C TYR A 81 -16.28 10.24 9.10
N TYR A 82 -14.98 10.00 9.26
CA TYR A 82 -13.97 11.04 9.36
C TYR A 82 -12.93 10.90 8.25
N GLU A 83 -12.42 12.01 7.74
CA GLU A 83 -11.40 12.09 6.69
C GLU A 83 -10.12 12.73 7.25
N VAL A 84 -8.98 12.22 6.79
CA VAL A 84 -7.64 12.78 6.98
C VAL A 84 -6.83 12.67 5.70
N GLY A 85 -5.79 13.51 5.55
CA GLY A 85 -4.94 13.55 4.36
C GLY A 85 -5.15 14.76 3.46
N ASN A 86 -5.96 15.73 3.88
CA ASN A 86 -6.01 17.02 3.21
C ASN A 86 -5.02 17.99 3.85
N LEU A 87 -3.85 18.15 3.25
CA LEU A 87 -2.76 19.00 3.76
C LEU A 87 -3.05 20.51 3.69
N SER A 88 -4.09 20.94 2.97
CA SER A 88 -4.52 22.34 2.94
C SER A 88 -5.45 22.71 4.11
N ARG A 89 -5.87 21.72 4.91
CA ARG A 89 -6.87 21.90 5.97
C ARG A 89 -6.22 22.38 7.26
N ALA A 90 -6.94 23.20 8.01
CA ALA A 90 -6.53 23.58 9.35
C ALA A 90 -6.36 22.33 10.24
N GLY A 91 -5.24 22.23 10.95
CA GLY A 91 -4.86 21.06 11.75
C GLY A 91 -3.87 20.15 11.04
N ALA A 92 -3.78 20.18 9.70
CA ALA A 92 -2.85 19.33 8.96
C ALA A 92 -1.37 19.65 9.25
N GLN A 93 -1.07 20.86 9.73
CA GLN A 93 0.28 21.24 10.16
C GLN A 93 0.80 20.42 11.36
N GLU A 94 -0.07 19.72 12.09
CA GLU A 94 0.31 18.83 13.20
C GLU A 94 0.77 17.45 12.73
N LEU A 95 0.54 17.11 11.45
CA LEU A 95 1.05 15.88 10.87
C LEU A 95 2.59 15.87 10.90
N PRO A 96 3.22 14.69 10.97
CA PRO A 96 4.67 14.61 10.89
C PRO A 96 5.26 15.32 9.66
N GLY A 97 6.39 16.00 9.85
CA GLY A 97 7.03 16.81 8.81
C GLY A 97 7.33 16.04 7.53
N TYR A 98 7.67 14.74 7.62
CA TYR A 98 7.95 13.91 6.46
C TYR A 98 6.73 13.74 5.51
N ILE A 99 5.51 13.89 6.02
CA ILE A 99 4.26 13.84 5.24
C ILE A 99 4.05 15.17 4.52
N GLN A 100 4.35 16.28 5.19
CA GLN A 100 4.14 17.64 4.68
C GLN A 100 5.27 18.13 3.77
N GLU A 101 6.46 17.54 3.85
CA GLU A 101 7.67 18.02 3.19
C GLU A 101 7.50 18.19 1.68
N ASP A 102 6.97 17.19 1.00
CA ASP A 102 6.80 17.21 -0.46
C ASP A 102 5.71 18.19 -0.90
N TYR A 103 4.69 18.39 -0.06
CA TYR A 103 3.64 19.38 -0.25
C TYR A 103 4.18 20.81 -0.13
N ILE A 104 5.07 21.07 0.84
CA ILE A 104 5.65 22.39 1.05
C ILE A 104 6.67 22.73 -0.04
N LYS A 105 7.43 21.75 -0.52
CA LYS A 105 8.48 21.94 -1.53
C LYS A 105 7.91 22.15 -2.94
N ASN A 106 6.76 21.57 -3.27
CA ASN A 106 6.22 21.56 -4.63
C ASN A 106 4.89 22.32 -4.77
N ARG A 107 4.79 23.54 -4.23
CA ARG A 107 3.53 24.31 -4.14
C ARG A 107 2.80 24.59 -5.47
N ASP A 108 3.48 24.44 -6.59
CA ASP A 108 2.92 24.67 -7.93
C ASP A 108 2.24 23.41 -8.51
N ASP A 109 2.36 22.25 -7.86
CA ASP A 109 1.78 20.99 -8.31
C ASP A 109 0.43 20.73 -7.64
N CYS A 110 -0.67 20.92 -8.38
CA CYS A 110 -2.01 20.74 -7.81
C CYS A 110 -2.36 19.27 -7.47
N ASP A 111 -1.55 18.30 -7.90
CA ASP A 111 -1.88 16.86 -7.79
C ASP A 111 -1.24 16.16 -6.57
N HIS A 112 -0.50 16.89 -5.73
CA HIS A 112 0.24 16.31 -4.59
C HIS A 112 -0.61 16.13 -3.30
N ASN A 113 -1.78 16.76 -3.24
CA ASN A 113 -2.68 16.75 -2.07
C ASN A 113 -4.00 16.04 -2.38
N MET A 114 -3.92 14.83 -2.95
CA MET A 114 -5.08 14.11 -3.47
C MET A 114 -5.49 12.88 -2.68
N ASP A 115 -4.58 12.36 -1.85
CA ASP A 115 -4.82 11.13 -1.11
C ASP A 115 -5.62 11.39 0.16
N ARG A 116 -6.69 10.62 0.38
CA ARG A 116 -7.51 10.68 1.60
C ARG A 116 -7.60 9.32 2.27
N ILE A 117 -7.59 9.32 3.60
CA ILE A 117 -7.97 8.18 4.41
C ILE A 117 -9.29 8.54 5.09
N ILE A 118 -10.33 7.73 4.85
CA ILE A 118 -11.63 7.85 5.49
C ILE A 118 -11.79 6.71 6.47
N VAL A 119 -12.27 7.01 7.66
CA VAL A 119 -12.50 6.04 8.73
C VAL A 119 -13.95 6.10 9.17
N SER A 120 -14.59 4.94 9.38
CA SER A 120 -15.86 4.86 10.08
C SER A 120 -15.62 4.56 11.54
N VAL A 121 -16.24 5.37 12.40
CA VAL A 121 -16.04 5.37 13.85
C VAL A 121 -17.24 4.72 14.53
N ASP A 122 -16.97 3.77 15.43
CA ASP A 122 -17.92 3.11 16.32
C ASP A 122 -17.38 3.12 17.76
N ASP A 123 -17.99 3.95 18.61
CA ASP A 123 -17.61 4.24 20.00
C ASP A 123 -16.17 4.73 20.20
N ASP A 124 -15.22 3.83 20.49
CA ASP A 124 -13.79 4.11 20.71
C ASP A 124 -12.89 3.46 19.63
N CYS A 125 -13.49 2.83 18.61
CA CYS A 125 -12.78 2.04 17.63
C CYS A 125 -13.21 2.32 16.19
N PHE A 126 -12.27 2.14 15.26
CA PHE A 126 -12.53 2.20 13.84
C PHE A 126 -13.16 0.88 13.36
N ASP A 127 -14.38 0.95 12.84
CA ASP A 127 -15.05 -0.18 12.20
C ASP A 127 -14.38 -0.53 10.86
N LYS A 128 -14.11 0.49 10.02
CA LYS A 128 -13.53 0.34 8.69
C LYS A 128 -12.66 1.54 8.32
N VAL A 129 -11.62 1.27 7.54
CA VAL A 129 -10.71 2.26 6.95
C VAL A 129 -10.79 2.15 5.45
N TYR A 130 -10.89 3.28 4.78
CA TYR A 130 -11.00 3.43 3.33
C TYR A 130 -9.91 4.38 2.84
N THR A 131 -9.26 4.05 1.73
CA THR A 131 -8.28 4.91 1.09
C THR A 131 -8.83 5.41 -0.23
N LEU A 132 -8.70 6.70 -0.49
CA LEU A 132 -9.08 7.33 -1.75
C LEU A 132 -7.84 7.94 -2.41
N PRO A 133 -7.45 7.48 -3.61
CA PRO A 133 -6.31 8.02 -4.35
C PRO A 133 -6.59 9.38 -5.02
N SER A 134 -7.83 9.88 -4.93
CA SER A 134 -8.27 11.15 -5.49
C SER A 134 -9.45 11.68 -4.70
N ASP A 135 -9.49 12.99 -4.46
CA ASP A 135 -10.64 13.66 -3.85
C ASP A 135 -11.88 13.52 -4.77
N PRO A 136 -12.96 12.85 -4.32
CA PRO A 136 -14.13 12.60 -5.16
C PRO A 136 -15.01 13.84 -5.35
N PHE A 137 -14.86 14.88 -4.52
CA PHE A 137 -15.71 16.07 -4.54
C PHE A 137 -14.99 17.33 -5.04
N GLU A 138 -13.66 17.38 -5.02
CA GLU A 138 -12.86 18.46 -5.64
C GLU A 138 -12.42 18.17 -7.09
N SER A 139 -12.84 17.03 -7.67
CA SER A 139 -12.49 16.60 -9.04
C SER A 139 -13.00 17.50 -10.19
N LEU A 140 -13.75 18.56 -9.92
CA LEU A 140 -13.90 19.64 -10.90
C LEU A 140 -13.41 20.95 -10.28
N ASP A 141 -12.36 21.50 -10.90
CA ASP A 141 -12.11 22.95 -11.02
C ASP A 141 -10.99 23.58 -10.15
N TRP A 142 -10.13 22.86 -9.40
CA TRP A 142 -8.93 23.50 -8.82
C TRP A 142 -7.77 23.63 -9.82
N CYS A 143 -7.32 22.54 -10.46
CA CYS A 143 -6.25 22.63 -11.47
C CYS A 143 -6.66 23.49 -12.69
N THR A 144 -7.95 23.48 -13.08
CA THR A 144 -8.47 24.29 -14.18
C THR A 144 -8.62 25.78 -13.79
N ARG A 145 -9.09 26.12 -12.58
CA ARG A 145 -9.14 27.53 -12.11
C ARG A 145 -7.77 28.10 -11.75
N ALA A 146 -6.87 27.30 -11.17
CA ALA A 146 -5.53 27.75 -10.81
C ALA A 146 -4.73 28.15 -12.07
N ALA A 147 -4.85 27.36 -13.14
CA ALA A 147 -4.29 27.71 -14.46
C ALA A 147 -4.95 28.95 -15.09
N ALA A 148 -6.23 29.24 -14.80
CA ALA A 148 -6.95 30.40 -15.31
C ALA A 148 -6.68 31.70 -14.51
N LEU A 149 -6.28 31.60 -13.23
CA LEU A 149 -5.96 32.74 -12.38
C LEU A 149 -4.51 33.21 -12.51
N HIS A 150 -3.62 32.38 -13.06
CA HIS A 150 -2.25 32.74 -13.40
C HIS A 150 -2.00 32.60 -14.91
N PRO A 151 -2.39 33.59 -15.75
CA PRO A 151 -1.96 33.60 -17.13
C PRO A 151 -0.43 33.72 -17.17
N LYS A 152 0.22 32.70 -17.74
CA LYS A 152 1.65 32.71 -18.04
C LYS A 152 2.00 34.03 -18.73
N LYS A 153 2.70 34.91 -18.03
CA LYS A 153 3.48 35.97 -18.65
C LYS A 153 4.89 35.46 -18.81
N GLU A 154 5.15 34.92 -19.99
CA GLU A 154 6.49 34.99 -20.58
C GLU A 154 6.74 36.46 -20.91
N ASP A 155 7.86 37.02 -20.41
CA ASP A 155 8.62 38.12 -21.04
C ASP A 155 9.96 38.31 -20.30
N ASP A 156 11.01 37.79 -20.94
CA ASP A 156 12.43 38.18 -21.04
C ASP A 156 13.23 38.89 -19.90
N TYR A 157 14.32 38.20 -19.50
CA TYR A 157 15.69 38.62 -19.15
C TYR A 157 15.97 40.00 -18.49
N PHE A 158 16.64 40.01 -17.32
CA PHE A 158 18.05 40.43 -17.21
C PHE A 158 18.69 40.12 -15.82
N THR A 159 19.94 39.68 -15.91
CA THR A 159 20.93 39.23 -14.92
C THR A 159 21.11 40.08 -13.65
N MET A 160 21.16 39.41 -12.49
CA MET A 160 22.17 39.67 -11.45
C MET A 160 22.59 38.33 -10.83
N ASN A 161 23.83 37.92 -11.12
CA ASN A 161 24.54 36.93 -10.31
C ASN A 161 24.98 37.59 -8.99
N SER A 162 24.82 36.86 -7.89
CA SER A 162 25.65 36.96 -6.70
C SER A 162 25.77 35.57 -6.07
N ASP A 163 26.92 34.95 -6.35
CA ASP A 163 27.71 34.09 -5.47
C ASP A 163 27.10 32.81 -4.85
N VAL A 164 27.46 31.70 -5.50
CA VAL A 164 27.96 30.42 -4.98
C VAL A 164 27.83 30.15 -3.47
N ASP A 165 26.96 29.21 -3.09
CA ASP A 165 27.30 27.98 -2.36
C ASP A 165 26.02 27.23 -1.94
N GLY A 166 25.75 26.05 -2.51
CA GLY A 166 24.68 25.17 -2.00
C GLY A 166 24.05 24.16 -2.96
N ASP A 167 24.52 24.03 -4.22
CA ASP A 167 23.78 23.26 -5.24
C ASP A 167 24.53 22.06 -5.83
N LEU A 168 25.63 21.64 -5.20
CA LEU A 168 26.34 20.41 -5.60
C LEU A 168 25.87 19.17 -4.83
N GLU A 169 25.39 19.32 -3.58
CA GLU A 169 24.95 18.17 -2.76
C GLU A 169 23.63 17.56 -3.24
N ASN A 170 22.63 18.38 -3.60
CA ASN A 170 21.33 17.87 -4.07
C ASN A 170 21.42 17.12 -5.41
N GLN A 171 22.34 17.54 -6.30
CA GLN A 171 22.53 16.87 -7.59
C GLN A 171 23.27 15.53 -7.43
N VAL A 172 24.26 15.48 -6.53
CA VAL A 172 24.93 14.23 -6.15
C VAL A 172 23.95 13.27 -5.47
N GLU A 173 23.10 13.76 -4.57
CA GLU A 173 22.09 12.94 -3.90
C GLU A 173 21.02 12.41 -4.87
N LEU A 174 20.61 13.20 -5.86
CA LEU A 174 19.70 12.76 -6.92
C LEU A 174 20.33 11.71 -7.83
N GLU A 175 21.61 11.85 -8.16
CA GLU A 175 22.38 10.84 -8.91
C GLU A 175 22.56 9.55 -8.12
N GLU A 176 22.86 9.64 -6.82
CA GLU A 176 22.94 8.48 -5.92
C GLU A 176 21.58 7.78 -5.80
N LYS A 177 20.49 8.53 -5.64
CA LYS A 177 19.13 7.98 -5.60
C LYS A 177 18.77 7.27 -6.90
N THR A 178 19.13 7.82 -8.05
CA THR A 178 18.91 7.20 -9.37
C THR A 178 19.70 5.90 -9.50
N ARG A 179 20.96 5.87 -9.05
CA ARG A 179 21.79 4.64 -9.03
C ARG A 179 21.22 3.58 -8.11
N LEU A 180 20.76 3.96 -6.92
CA LEU A 180 20.13 3.05 -5.96
C LEU A 180 18.84 2.45 -6.53
N ILE A 181 18.01 3.25 -7.22
CA ILE A 181 16.80 2.76 -7.88
C ILE A 181 17.15 1.72 -8.96
N SER A 182 18.14 2.00 -9.81
CA SER A 182 18.58 1.02 -10.83
C SER A 182 19.08 -0.28 -10.20
N GLN A 183 19.84 -0.20 -9.11
CA GLN A 183 20.32 -1.39 -8.40
C GLN A 183 19.19 -2.20 -7.77
N VAL A 184 18.18 -1.53 -7.18
CA VAL A 184 17.00 -2.20 -6.64
C VAL A 184 16.20 -2.88 -7.75
N LEU A 185 16.04 -2.27 -8.92
CA LEU A 185 15.36 -2.87 -10.05
C LEU A 185 16.09 -4.11 -10.60
N GLU A 186 17.42 -4.06 -10.68
CA GLU A 186 18.23 -5.24 -11.05
C GLU A 186 18.10 -6.36 -10.01
N LEU A 187 18.15 -6.03 -8.72
CA LEU A 187 17.95 -7.00 -7.65
C LEU A 187 16.55 -7.60 -7.67
N GLN A 188 15.51 -6.81 -7.95
CA GLN A 188 14.13 -7.30 -8.07
C GLN A 188 13.97 -8.25 -9.25
N ASN A 189 14.52 -7.92 -10.42
CA ASN A 189 14.53 -8.82 -11.58
C ASN A 189 15.24 -10.14 -11.27
N THR A 190 16.41 -10.10 -10.62
CA THR A 190 17.15 -11.32 -10.26
C THR A 190 16.43 -12.16 -9.19
N LEU A 191 15.70 -11.53 -8.27
CA LEU A 191 14.91 -12.23 -7.26
C LEU A 191 13.67 -12.90 -7.87
N GLU A 192 13.03 -12.23 -8.83
CA GLU A 192 11.90 -12.79 -9.57
C GLU A 192 12.33 -14.00 -10.42
N ASP A 193 13.46 -13.90 -11.13
CA ASP A 193 14.04 -15.03 -11.87
C ASP A 193 14.40 -16.21 -10.96
N LEU A 194 14.97 -15.94 -9.77
CA LEU A 194 15.28 -16.98 -8.81
C LEU A 194 14.01 -17.62 -8.24
N SER A 195 12.98 -16.83 -7.95
CA SER A 195 11.68 -17.31 -7.48
C SER A 195 11.03 -18.24 -8.50
N ALA A 196 10.98 -17.83 -9.77
CA ALA A 196 10.43 -18.65 -10.86
C ALA A 196 11.17 -19.98 -11.01
N ARG A 197 12.51 -19.98 -10.87
CA ARG A 197 13.30 -21.22 -10.89
C ARG A 197 13.04 -22.10 -9.67
N VAL A 198 12.83 -21.53 -8.49
CA VAL A 198 12.47 -22.29 -7.28
C VAL A 198 11.11 -22.95 -7.43
N ASP A 199 10.13 -22.25 -7.99
CA ASP A 199 8.79 -22.80 -8.23
C ASP A 199 8.82 -23.95 -9.25
N ALA A 200 9.57 -23.79 -10.35
CA ALA A 200 9.77 -24.86 -11.33
C ALA A 200 10.42 -26.11 -10.71
N VAL A 201 11.47 -25.93 -9.89
CA VAL A 201 12.14 -27.04 -9.19
C VAL A 201 11.22 -27.69 -8.15
N LYS A 202 10.34 -26.91 -7.50
CA LYS A 202 9.36 -27.43 -6.54
C LYS A 202 8.30 -28.27 -7.23
N GLU A 203 7.82 -27.87 -8.40
CA GLU A 203 6.88 -28.64 -9.22
C GLU A 203 7.50 -29.96 -9.69
N GLU A 204 8.73 -29.94 -10.22
CA GLU A 204 9.45 -31.15 -10.61
C GLU A 204 9.67 -32.10 -9.42
N ASN A 205 10.03 -31.58 -8.24
CA ASN A 205 10.17 -32.39 -7.04
C ASN A 205 8.86 -33.04 -6.60
N LEU A 206 7.73 -32.33 -6.68
CA LEU A 206 6.42 -32.90 -6.37
C LEU A 206 6.06 -34.04 -7.32
N LYS A 207 6.36 -33.88 -8.62
CA LYS A 207 6.15 -34.92 -9.62
C LYS A 207 7.02 -36.14 -9.37
N LEU A 208 8.32 -35.96 -9.12
CA LEU A 208 9.22 -37.06 -8.80
C LEU A 208 8.81 -37.79 -7.52
N LYS A 209 8.29 -37.07 -6.52
CA LYS A 209 7.81 -37.66 -5.27
C LYS A 209 6.59 -38.55 -5.50
N SER A 210 5.65 -38.15 -6.35
CA SER A 210 4.48 -38.97 -6.68
C SER A 210 4.85 -40.18 -7.55
N GLU A 211 5.75 -40.03 -8.51
CA GLU A 211 6.28 -41.15 -9.31
C GLU A 211 7.01 -42.17 -8.44
N ASN A 212 7.89 -41.72 -7.54
CA ASN A 212 8.58 -42.59 -6.60
C ASN A 212 7.63 -43.28 -5.62
N GLN A 213 6.53 -42.64 -5.24
CA GLN A 213 5.49 -43.27 -4.43
C GLN A 213 4.82 -44.42 -5.17
N VAL A 214 4.46 -44.21 -6.44
CA VAL A 214 3.84 -45.27 -7.29
C VAL A 214 4.81 -46.43 -7.49
N LEU A 215 6.09 -46.15 -7.77
CA LEU A 215 7.13 -47.17 -7.89
C LEU A 215 7.32 -47.94 -6.58
N GLY A 216 7.34 -47.25 -5.43
CA GLY A 216 7.40 -47.87 -4.11
C GLY A 216 6.25 -48.84 -3.87
N GLN A 217 5.02 -48.44 -4.21
CA GLN A 217 3.84 -49.31 -4.06
C GLN A 217 3.92 -50.53 -4.97
N TYR A 218 4.41 -50.37 -6.20
CA TYR A 218 4.58 -51.50 -7.12
C TYR A 218 5.59 -52.53 -6.58
N ILE A 219 6.71 -52.06 -6.03
CA ILE A 219 7.72 -52.92 -5.41
C ILE A 219 7.12 -53.66 -4.20
N GLU A 220 6.40 -52.97 -3.33
CA GLU A 220 5.73 -53.57 -2.16
C GLU A 220 4.71 -54.64 -2.57
N ASN A 221 3.92 -54.37 -3.59
CA ASN A 221 2.96 -55.33 -4.14
C ASN A 221 3.67 -56.56 -4.72
N LEU A 222 4.80 -56.37 -5.39
CA LEU A 222 5.61 -57.49 -5.89
C LEU A 222 6.24 -58.30 -4.75
N MET A 223 6.75 -57.63 -3.71
CA MET A 223 7.31 -58.30 -2.53
C MET A 223 6.26 -59.09 -1.74
N SER A 224 5.02 -58.59 -1.66
CA SER A 224 3.92 -59.28 -0.96
C SER A 224 3.28 -60.40 -1.78
N ALA A 225 3.16 -60.24 -3.11
CA ALA A 225 2.56 -61.24 -3.99
C ALA A 225 3.52 -62.38 -4.39
N SER A 226 4.83 -62.13 -4.41
CA SER A 226 5.84 -63.14 -4.74
C SER A 226 6.25 -63.94 -3.51
N SER A 227 5.89 -65.22 -3.49
CA SER A 227 6.30 -66.19 -2.44
C SER A 227 7.83 -66.33 -2.28
N VAL A 228 8.62 -65.87 -3.25
CA VAL A 228 10.10 -65.93 -3.22
C VAL A 228 10.69 -64.91 -2.22
N PHE A 229 9.97 -63.83 -1.90
CA PHE A 229 10.44 -62.77 -1.01
C PHE A 229 9.80 -62.78 0.39
N GLN A 230 8.97 -63.79 0.69
CA GLN A 230 8.49 -63.99 2.05
C GLN A 230 9.69 -64.35 2.95
N THR A 231 10.11 -63.41 3.80
CA THR A 231 11.06 -63.71 4.87
C THR A 231 10.49 -64.85 5.70
N THR A 232 11.23 -65.94 5.78
CA THR A 232 10.93 -67.05 6.68
C THR A 232 11.13 -66.57 8.11
N ASP A 233 10.13 -65.87 8.66
CA ASP A 233 10.02 -65.65 10.11
C ASP A 233 9.76 -66.99 10.77
N SER A 234 10.86 -67.70 11.02
CA SER A 234 10.89 -68.91 11.80
C SER A 234 10.60 -68.57 13.26
N LYS A 235 9.33 -68.79 13.63
CA LYS A 235 8.82 -69.16 14.96
C LYS A 235 9.57 -68.61 16.18
N SER A 236 8.92 -67.71 16.91
CA SER A 236 9.04 -67.66 18.37
C SER A 236 7.68 -67.42 19.03
N LYS A 237 6.88 -68.49 19.06
CA LYS A 237 5.81 -68.67 20.05
C LYS A 237 6.23 -69.87 20.90
N ARG A 238 6.86 -69.61 22.05
CA ARG A 238 7.13 -70.63 23.06
C ARG A 238 6.41 -70.21 24.34
N LYS A 239 5.41 -71.04 24.67
CA LYS A 239 4.68 -71.26 25.93
C LYS A 239 4.65 -70.15 26.96
#